data_AF-S7WAB2-F1
#
_entry.id   AF-S7WAB2-F1
#
_cell.length_a   1.000
_cell.length_b   1.000
_cell.length_c   1.000
_cell.angle_alpha   90.00
_cell.angle_beta   90.00
_cell.angle_gamma   90.00
#
_symmetry.space_group_name_H-M   'P 1'
#
loop_
_entity.id
_entity.type
_entity.pdbx_description
1 polymer ?
#
loop_
_entity_poly.entity_id
_entity_poly.type
_entity_poly.pdbx_seq_one_letter_code
_entity_poly.pdbx_strand_id
1 'polypeptide(L)'
;MTEKIIFKKFLIIQKRVLNHDVFSIKVKPIDGILGEVPVSSFFYIKNDEECKRPYTPVLVENGTIKFVIKIYENGKLSNFLNEKRVGDIIDVSNVQMKLKYEKGKEKILMIAGGTGITPMLQIIQSAKANNEKTIFKVIFCNKTKNDIFLEEEIKKYSIDIIHVLEKTDGGDYKGFITEEIIKKNLDGVDFIYVCGPYMMVKNVCGNKTQKDQGEIEGMLKNIGIKKDMVYKF
;
A
#
# COMPACT_ATOMS: atom_id res chain seq x y z
N MET A 1 -11.79 -10.60 18.93
CA MET A 1 -10.56 -11.33 19.31
C MET A 1 -9.54 -11.09 18.21
N THR A 2 -8.42 -10.45 18.51
CA THR A 2 -7.29 -10.36 17.57
C THR A 2 -6.72 -11.76 17.42
N GLU A 3 -6.72 -12.30 16.19
CA GLU A 3 -6.10 -13.59 15.93
C GLU A 3 -4.63 -13.57 16.35
N LYS A 4 -4.17 -14.66 16.97
CA LYS A 4 -2.77 -14.81 17.35
C LYS A 4 -1.91 -14.75 16.08
N ILE A 5 -0.84 -13.95 16.10
CA ILE A 5 0.13 -13.88 15.00
C ILE A 5 0.97 -15.16 15.04
N ILE A 6 0.90 -15.96 13.98
CA ILE A 6 1.61 -17.22 13.80
C ILE A 6 2.45 -17.12 12.54
N PHE A 7 3.75 -17.39 12.64
CA PHE A 7 4.65 -17.38 11.48
C PHE A 7 4.80 -18.78 10.89
N LYS A 8 4.80 -18.86 9.55
CA LYS A 8 5.08 -20.05 8.77
C LYS A 8 6.19 -19.76 7.76
N LYS A 9 6.82 -20.82 7.28
CA LYS A 9 7.91 -20.75 6.30
C LYS A 9 7.35 -20.67 4.88
N PHE A 10 7.85 -19.70 4.12
CA PHE A 10 7.51 -19.50 2.72
C PHE A 10 8.77 -19.52 1.86
N LEU A 11 8.71 -20.23 0.74
CA LEU A 11 9.76 -20.28 -0.27
C LEU A 11 9.63 -19.10 -1.22
N ILE A 12 10.72 -18.38 -1.47
CA ILE A 12 10.81 -17.38 -2.53
C ILE A 12 10.95 -18.10 -3.87
N ILE A 13 9.92 -18.01 -4.70
CA ILE A 13 9.88 -18.64 -6.03
C ILE A 13 10.20 -17.66 -7.16
N GLN A 14 10.17 -16.36 -6.89
CA GLN A 14 10.57 -15.32 -7.84
C GLN A 14 11.04 -14.09 -7.09
N LYS A 15 12.05 -13.42 -7.63
CA LYS A 15 12.46 -12.08 -7.23
C LYS A 15 12.69 -11.23 -8.48
N ARG A 16 12.17 -10.01 -8.50
CA ARG A 16 12.32 -9.07 -9.62
C ARG A 16 12.63 -7.69 -9.10
N VAL A 17 13.70 -7.08 -9.60
CA VAL A 17 13.99 -5.66 -9.39
C VAL A 17 12.97 -4.86 -10.20
N LEU A 18 12.34 -3.87 -9.57
CA LEU A 18 11.37 -2.98 -10.22
C LEU A 18 12.04 -1.65 -10.59
N ASN A 19 12.91 -1.14 -9.73
CA ASN A 19 13.75 0.03 -10.00
C ASN A 19 14.99 -0.01 -9.07
N HIS A 20 15.68 1.12 -8.90
CA HIS A 20 16.92 1.23 -8.15
C HIS A 20 16.81 0.87 -6.65
N ASP A 21 15.65 1.01 -6.01
CA ASP A 21 15.47 0.70 -4.59
C ASP A 21 14.20 -0.09 -4.26
N VAL A 22 13.49 -0.61 -5.27
CA VAL A 22 12.28 -1.42 -5.10
C VAL A 22 12.42 -2.73 -5.83
N PHE A 23 12.07 -3.82 -5.15
CA PHE A 23 11.95 -5.14 -5.76
C PHE A 23 10.64 -5.80 -5.33
N SER A 24 10.26 -6.86 -6.05
CA SER A 24 9.17 -7.74 -5.66
C SER A 24 9.67 -9.15 -5.42
N ILE A 25 9.01 -9.83 -4.48
CA ILE A 25 9.18 -11.28 -4.28
C ILE A 25 7.82 -11.96 -4.42
N LYS A 26 7.81 -13.10 -5.10
CA LYS A 26 6.68 -14.02 -5.11
C LYS A 26 7.03 -15.21 -4.25
N VAL A 27 6.14 -15.55 -3.32
CA VAL A 27 6.38 -16.56 -2.29
C VAL A 27 5.25 -17.57 -2.24
N LYS A 28 5.56 -18.81 -1.85
CA LYS A 28 4.57 -19.86 -1.59
C LYS A 28 4.84 -20.53 -0.23
N PRO A 29 3.81 -20.96 0.51
CA PRO A 29 4.05 -21.74 1.73
C PRO A 29 4.81 -23.02 1.38
N ILE A 30 5.74 -23.42 2.26
CA ILE A 30 6.45 -24.71 2.13
C ILE A 30 5.52 -25.84 2.57
N ASP A 31 4.84 -25.63 3.69
CA ASP A 31 3.92 -26.59 4.28
C ASP A 31 2.48 -26.07 4.24
N GLY A 32 1.59 -26.87 3.65
CA GLY A 32 0.16 -26.59 3.55
C GLY A 32 -0.21 -25.63 2.43
N ILE A 33 -1.45 -25.14 2.49
CA ILE A 33 -2.03 -24.25 1.49
C ILE A 33 -2.18 -22.83 2.03
N LEU A 34 -2.02 -21.85 1.15
CA LEU A 34 -2.41 -20.49 1.44
C LEU A 34 -3.94 -20.42 1.47
N GLY A 35 -4.49 -20.02 2.62
CA GLY A 35 -5.93 -19.80 2.77
C GLY A 35 -6.41 -18.55 2.02
N GLU A 36 -7.68 -18.21 2.20
CA GLU A 36 -8.25 -16.98 1.67
C GLU A 36 -7.52 -15.76 2.27
N VAL A 37 -7.26 -14.77 1.41
CA VAL A 37 -6.65 -13.49 1.80
C VAL A 37 -7.70 -12.41 1.61
N PRO A 38 -8.37 -11.95 2.69
CA PRO A 38 -9.39 -10.92 2.57
C PRO A 38 -8.80 -9.60 2.05
N VAL A 39 -9.66 -8.76 1.46
CA VAL A 39 -9.29 -7.39 1.07
C VAL A 39 -8.90 -6.55 2.29
N SER A 40 -8.00 -5.58 2.08
CA SER A 40 -7.49 -4.70 3.12
C SER A 40 -6.85 -5.48 4.27
N SER A 41 -5.98 -6.40 3.88
CA SER A 41 -5.22 -7.25 4.78
C SER A 41 -3.74 -7.22 4.44
N PHE A 42 -2.92 -7.61 5.40
CA PHE A 42 -1.48 -7.63 5.25
C PHE A 42 -0.88 -8.84 5.97
N PHE A 43 0.38 -9.08 5.72
CA PHE A 43 1.17 -10.09 6.40
C PHE A 43 2.33 -9.43 7.12
N TYR A 44 2.70 -9.94 8.28
CA TYR A 44 4.01 -9.63 8.85
C TYR A 44 5.06 -10.53 8.20
N ILE A 45 6.16 -9.93 7.79
CA ILE A 45 7.40 -10.65 7.49
C ILE A 45 8.38 -10.31 8.61
N LYS A 46 9.17 -11.27 9.07
CA LYS A 46 10.23 -11.05 10.05
C LYS A 46 11.60 -11.51 9.55
N ASN A 47 12.65 -10.94 10.12
CA ASN A 47 14.01 -11.43 9.96
C ASN A 47 14.41 -12.31 11.16
N ASP A 48 15.64 -12.80 11.13
CA ASP A 48 16.21 -13.68 12.16
C ASP A 48 16.42 -12.96 13.52
N GLU A 49 16.41 -11.61 13.54
CA GLU A 49 16.43 -10.79 14.76
C GLU A 49 15.03 -10.47 15.31
N GLU A 50 13.98 -11.19 14.85
CA GLU A 50 12.57 -10.93 15.21
C GLU A 50 12.05 -9.52 14.85
N CYS A 51 12.79 -8.77 14.03
CA CYS A 51 12.31 -7.51 13.48
C CYS A 51 11.22 -7.80 12.44
N LYS A 52 9.97 -7.51 12.79
CA LYS A 52 8.81 -7.70 11.91
C LYS A 52 8.26 -6.40 11.33
N ARG A 53 7.81 -6.41 10.07
CA ARG A 53 7.07 -5.29 9.45
C ARG A 53 5.88 -5.80 8.63
N PRO A 54 4.81 -5.00 8.53
CA PRO A 54 3.66 -5.34 7.71
C PRO A 54 3.98 -5.13 6.22
N TYR A 55 3.50 -6.04 5.39
CA TYR A 55 3.52 -5.94 3.93
C TYR A 55 2.15 -6.31 3.37
N THR A 56 1.57 -5.41 2.58
CA THR A 56 0.32 -5.67 1.87
C THR A 56 0.62 -6.44 0.58
N PRO A 57 0.00 -7.60 0.35
CA PRO A 57 0.08 -8.29 -0.94
C PRO A 57 -0.37 -7.40 -2.10
N VAL A 58 0.39 -7.43 -3.20
CA VAL A 58 -0.03 -6.78 -4.46
C VAL A 58 -0.69 -7.76 -5.44
N LEU A 59 -0.59 -9.06 -5.16
CA LEU A 59 -1.21 -10.14 -5.91
C LEU A 59 -1.27 -11.39 -5.03
N VAL A 60 -2.42 -12.05 -5.02
CA VAL A 60 -2.61 -13.38 -4.44
C VAL A 60 -3.24 -14.25 -5.51
N GLU A 61 -2.51 -15.25 -5.99
CA GLU A 61 -2.98 -16.14 -7.07
C GLU A 61 -2.36 -17.52 -6.92
N ASN A 62 -3.11 -18.57 -7.25
CA ASN A 62 -2.61 -19.95 -7.33
C ASN A 62 -1.81 -20.40 -6.09
N GLY A 63 -2.28 -20.04 -4.89
CA GLY A 63 -1.61 -20.37 -3.62
C GLY A 63 -0.33 -19.60 -3.32
N THR A 64 -0.06 -18.50 -4.03
CA THR A 64 1.14 -17.67 -3.89
C THR A 64 0.81 -16.23 -3.54
N ILE A 65 1.78 -15.53 -2.93
CA ILE A 65 1.68 -14.11 -2.59
C ILE A 65 2.82 -13.34 -3.26
N LYS A 66 2.51 -12.20 -3.89
CA LYS A 66 3.52 -11.24 -4.34
C LYS A 66 3.56 -10.05 -3.38
N PHE A 67 4.75 -9.75 -2.87
CA PHE A 67 5.04 -8.55 -2.09
C PHE A 67 5.93 -7.60 -2.88
N VAL A 68 5.76 -6.30 -2.65
CA VAL A 68 6.64 -5.24 -3.16
C VAL A 68 7.33 -4.57 -1.98
N ILE A 69 8.66 -4.47 -2.05
CA ILE A 69 9.53 -4.09 -0.95
C ILE A 69 10.43 -2.97 -1.44
N LYS A 70 10.39 -1.83 -0.74
CA LYS A 70 11.35 -0.74 -0.90
C LYS A 70 12.50 -0.93 0.10
N ILE A 71 13.71 -0.81 -0.42
CA ILE A 71 14.95 -0.83 0.33
C ILE A 71 15.08 0.53 1.00
N TYR A 72 15.36 0.50 2.30
CA TYR A 72 15.60 1.71 3.08
C TYR A 72 17.04 1.66 3.54
N GLU A 73 17.72 2.80 3.47
CA GLU A 73 19.03 2.98 4.08
C GLU A 73 18.94 2.58 5.57
N ASN A 74 19.83 1.70 6.02
CA ASN A 74 19.85 1.13 7.37
C ASN A 74 18.56 0.35 7.78
N GLY A 75 17.70 0.01 6.82
CA GLY A 75 16.47 -0.75 7.07
C GLY A 75 16.76 -2.23 7.39
N LYS A 76 16.60 -2.63 8.65
CA LYS A 76 16.87 -4.01 9.11
C LYS A 76 16.20 -5.10 8.25
N LEU A 77 14.89 -4.98 8.03
CA LEU A 77 14.13 -6.02 7.33
C LEU A 77 14.18 -5.89 5.80
N SER A 78 14.17 -4.67 5.27
CA SER A 78 14.21 -4.48 3.82
C SER A 78 15.57 -4.89 3.23
N ASN A 79 16.68 -4.62 3.92
CA ASN A 79 18.00 -5.12 3.51
C ASN A 79 18.12 -6.63 3.65
N PHE A 80 17.64 -7.22 4.75
CA PHE A 80 17.55 -8.67 4.90
C PHE A 80 16.82 -9.34 3.72
N LEU A 81 15.64 -8.82 3.32
CA LEU A 81 14.89 -9.35 2.19
C LEU A 81 15.57 -9.06 0.83
N ASN A 82 16.37 -8.00 0.74
CA ASN A 82 17.14 -7.69 -0.45
C ASN A 82 18.31 -8.66 -0.66
N GLU A 83 18.85 -9.25 0.40
CA GLU A 83 19.91 -10.25 0.30
C GLU A 83 19.38 -11.65 -0.08
N LYS A 84 18.11 -11.93 0.24
CA LYS A 84 17.46 -13.21 -0.12
C LYS A 84 17.36 -13.43 -1.62
N ARG A 85 17.47 -14.69 -2.04
CA ARG A 85 17.43 -15.15 -3.43
C ARG A 85 16.22 -16.05 -3.67
N VAL A 86 15.95 -16.35 -4.94
CA VAL A 86 15.01 -17.42 -5.30
C VAL A 86 15.56 -18.74 -4.74
N GLY A 87 14.70 -19.52 -4.09
CA GLY A 87 15.08 -20.72 -3.36
C GLY A 87 15.22 -20.51 -1.85
N ASP A 88 15.38 -19.26 -1.39
CA ASP A 88 15.48 -18.98 0.04
C ASP A 88 14.12 -19.01 0.72
N ILE A 89 14.15 -19.21 2.04
CA ILE A 89 12.98 -19.30 2.90
C ILE A 89 12.87 -18.02 3.75
N ILE A 90 11.64 -17.53 3.92
CA ILE A 90 11.31 -16.41 4.82
C ILE A 90 10.16 -16.77 5.76
N ASP A 91 10.08 -16.08 6.89
CA ASP A 91 8.97 -16.18 7.83
C ASP A 91 7.88 -15.17 7.51
N VAL A 92 6.68 -15.67 7.20
CA VAL A 92 5.49 -14.88 6.90
C VAL A 92 4.38 -15.27 7.88
N SER A 93 3.68 -14.30 8.44
CA SER A 93 2.60 -14.56 9.39
C SER A 93 1.35 -15.19 8.74
N ASN A 94 0.34 -15.56 9.52
CA ASN A 94 -1.03 -15.58 9.05
C ASN A 94 -1.49 -14.18 8.63
N VAL A 95 -2.50 -14.12 7.78
CA VAL A 95 -3.10 -12.86 7.31
C VAL A 95 -3.61 -12.04 8.49
N GLN A 96 -3.45 -10.73 8.42
CA GLN A 96 -3.92 -9.78 9.43
C GLN A 96 -4.86 -8.79 8.77
N MET A 97 -6.04 -8.62 9.34
CA MET A 97 -7.00 -7.60 8.87
C MET A 97 -6.50 -6.21 9.22
N LYS A 98 -6.54 -5.30 8.25
CA LYS A 98 -6.24 -3.89 8.45
C LYS A 98 -7.49 -3.07 8.69
N LEU A 99 -8.45 -3.24 7.79
CA LEU A 99 -9.73 -2.55 7.77
C LEU A 99 -10.78 -3.54 7.28
N LYS A 100 -11.98 -3.45 7.84
CA LYS A 100 -13.16 -4.04 7.22
C LYS A 100 -13.54 -3.14 6.04
N TYR A 101 -13.19 -3.53 4.82
CA TYR A 101 -13.55 -2.77 3.63
C TYR A 101 -15.09 -2.71 3.50
N GLU A 102 -15.64 -1.51 3.46
CA GLU A 102 -17.07 -1.27 3.31
C GLU A 102 -17.38 -0.97 1.84
N LYS A 103 -18.29 -1.77 1.27
CA LYS A 103 -18.83 -1.56 -0.06
C LYS A 103 -19.80 -0.37 -0.06
N GLY A 104 -20.08 0.18 -1.24
CA GLY A 104 -21.12 1.19 -1.42
C GLY A 104 -20.63 2.63 -1.44
N LYS A 105 -19.31 2.86 -1.37
CA LYS A 105 -18.73 4.16 -1.72
C LYS A 105 -18.76 4.34 -3.24
N GLU A 106 -19.26 5.48 -3.68
CA GLU A 106 -19.37 5.82 -5.09
C GLU A 106 -18.03 6.26 -5.67
N LYS A 107 -17.27 7.10 -4.93
CA LYS A 107 -16.03 7.68 -5.43
C LYS A 107 -14.97 7.83 -4.33
N ILE A 108 -13.89 7.06 -4.49
CA ILE A 108 -12.78 6.99 -3.53
C ILE A 108 -11.54 7.68 -4.10
N LEU A 109 -10.99 8.62 -3.31
CA LEU A 109 -9.67 9.19 -3.57
C LEU A 109 -8.61 8.44 -2.76
N MET A 110 -7.55 7.99 -3.43
CA MET A 110 -6.43 7.27 -2.82
C MET A 110 -5.17 8.14 -2.90
N ILE A 111 -4.64 8.55 -1.76
CA ILE A 111 -3.41 9.35 -1.67
C ILE A 111 -2.29 8.42 -1.21
N ALA A 112 -1.39 8.07 -2.13
CA ALA A 112 -0.35 7.07 -1.93
C ALA A 112 1.05 7.68 -2.10
N GLY A 113 1.97 7.38 -1.17
CA GLY A 113 3.39 7.72 -1.29
C GLY A 113 4.26 6.48 -1.42
N GLY A 114 5.01 6.33 -2.51
CA GLY A 114 5.89 5.18 -2.74
C GLY A 114 5.19 3.82 -2.52
N THR A 115 5.68 2.99 -1.61
CA THR A 115 5.08 1.67 -1.31
C THR A 115 3.69 1.73 -0.67
N GLY A 116 3.21 2.92 -0.29
CA GLY A 116 1.83 3.14 0.14
C GLY A 116 0.79 2.85 -0.95
N ILE A 117 1.22 2.66 -2.20
CA ILE A 117 0.35 2.22 -3.30
C ILE A 117 -0.14 0.76 -3.15
N THR A 118 0.58 -0.07 -2.40
CA THR A 118 0.27 -1.50 -2.27
C THR A 118 -1.11 -1.80 -1.67
N PRO A 119 -1.56 -1.19 -0.56
CA PRO A 119 -2.94 -1.35 -0.10
C PRO A 119 -3.99 -0.79 -1.05
N MET A 120 -3.67 0.27 -1.81
CA MET A 120 -4.59 0.85 -2.79
C MET A 120 -4.88 -0.15 -3.91
N LEU A 121 -3.82 -0.77 -4.44
CA LEU A 121 -3.94 -1.79 -5.47
C LEU A 121 -4.75 -3.01 -4.97
N GLN A 122 -4.57 -3.44 -3.72
CA GLN A 122 -5.34 -4.55 -3.15
C GLN A 122 -6.85 -4.24 -3.10
N ILE A 123 -7.22 -3.02 -2.69
CA ILE A 123 -8.63 -2.58 -2.68
C ILE A 123 -9.20 -2.52 -4.09
N ILE A 124 -8.47 -1.90 -5.01
CA ILE A 124 -8.86 -1.80 -6.43
C ILE A 124 -9.13 -3.17 -7.02
N GLN A 125 -8.20 -4.11 -6.86
CA GLN A 125 -8.33 -5.47 -7.38
C GLN A 125 -9.57 -6.16 -6.83
N SER A 126 -9.80 -6.06 -5.52
CA SER A 126 -10.97 -6.65 -4.87
C SER A 126 -12.28 -6.04 -5.40
N ALA A 127 -12.39 -4.71 -5.44
CA ALA A 127 -13.58 -4.02 -5.90
C ALA A 127 -13.92 -4.39 -7.35
N LYS A 128 -12.91 -4.44 -8.23
CA LYS A 128 -13.09 -4.82 -9.63
C LYS A 128 -13.43 -6.30 -9.81
N ALA A 129 -12.81 -7.21 -9.04
CA ALA A 129 -13.17 -8.63 -9.04
C ALA A 129 -14.62 -8.87 -8.57
N ASN A 130 -15.15 -7.98 -7.72
CA ASN A 130 -16.53 -8.02 -7.22
C ASN A 130 -17.52 -7.23 -8.09
N ASN A 131 -17.11 -6.73 -9.26
CA ASN A 131 -17.92 -5.88 -10.15
C ASN A 131 -18.50 -4.63 -9.44
N GLU A 132 -17.78 -4.07 -8.47
CA GLU A 132 -18.19 -2.85 -7.80
C GLU A 132 -18.08 -1.65 -8.75
N LYS A 133 -19.07 -0.76 -8.68
CA LYS A 133 -19.14 0.45 -9.50
C LYS A 133 -18.34 1.62 -8.94
N THR A 134 -17.64 1.43 -7.83
CA THR A 134 -16.81 2.46 -7.21
C THR A 134 -15.81 3.02 -8.20
N ILE A 135 -15.80 4.34 -8.31
CA ILE A 135 -14.84 5.11 -9.09
C ILE A 135 -13.64 5.38 -8.21
N PHE A 136 -12.47 4.95 -8.65
CA PHE A 136 -11.22 5.18 -7.94
C PHE A 136 -10.42 6.25 -8.66
N LYS A 137 -9.79 7.14 -7.89
CA LYS A 137 -8.77 8.06 -8.37
C LYS A 137 -7.56 7.98 -7.45
N VAL A 138 -6.36 7.92 -8.01
CA VAL A 138 -5.13 7.78 -7.24
C VAL A 138 -4.27 9.04 -7.42
N ILE A 139 -3.91 9.69 -6.32
CA ILE A 139 -2.79 10.64 -6.29
C ILE A 139 -1.56 9.85 -5.84
N PHE A 140 -0.61 9.64 -6.75
CA PHE A 140 0.60 8.87 -6.51
C PHE A 140 1.81 9.80 -6.38
N CYS A 141 2.35 9.88 -5.17
CA CYS A 141 3.45 10.75 -4.80
C CYS A 141 4.78 9.97 -4.78
N ASN A 142 5.74 10.42 -5.58
CA ASN A 142 7.05 9.81 -5.72
C ASN A 142 8.15 10.88 -5.76
N LYS A 143 9.41 10.49 -5.55
CA LYS A 143 10.53 11.44 -5.63
C LYS A 143 10.81 11.84 -7.07
N THR A 144 10.91 10.85 -7.96
CA THR A 144 11.21 11.04 -9.39
C THR A 144 10.32 10.13 -10.24
N LYS A 145 10.33 10.32 -11.56
CA LYS A 145 9.65 9.41 -12.49
C LYS A 145 10.15 7.95 -12.39
N ASN A 146 11.43 7.76 -12.09
CA ASN A 146 12.04 6.43 -11.93
C ASN A 146 11.61 5.72 -10.63
N ASP A 147 10.97 6.43 -9.71
CA ASP A 147 10.40 5.88 -8.49
C ASP A 147 8.97 5.34 -8.68
N ILE A 148 8.35 5.53 -9.85
CA ILE A 148 7.02 5.02 -10.15
C ILE A 148 7.11 3.53 -10.46
N PHE A 149 6.32 2.71 -9.75
CA PHE A 149 6.18 1.28 -9.96
C PHE A 149 4.71 0.88 -9.75
N LEU A 150 4.31 -0.31 -10.24
CA LEU A 150 2.93 -0.81 -10.23
C LEU A 150 1.90 0.03 -11.02
N GLU A 151 2.35 0.99 -11.82
CA GLU A 151 1.46 1.85 -12.61
C GLU A 151 0.63 1.03 -13.60
N GLU A 152 1.28 0.11 -14.33
CA GLU A 152 0.63 -0.77 -15.29
C GLU A 152 -0.36 -1.72 -14.61
N GLU A 153 -0.07 -2.20 -13.40
CA GLU A 153 -0.99 -3.00 -12.61
C GLU A 153 -2.26 -2.25 -12.21
N ILE A 154 -2.20 -0.93 -12.03
CA ILE A 154 -3.37 -0.10 -11.71
C ILE A 154 -4.12 0.30 -12.97
N LYS A 155 -3.41 0.70 -14.04
CA LYS A 155 -4.01 1.13 -15.32
C LYS A 155 -4.87 0.06 -15.98
N LYS A 156 -4.59 -1.23 -15.73
CA LYS A 156 -5.44 -2.37 -16.16
C LYS A 156 -6.90 -2.24 -15.72
N TYR A 157 -7.17 -1.47 -14.67
CA TYR A 157 -8.52 -1.26 -14.14
C TYR A 157 -9.17 0.05 -14.60
N SER A 158 -8.56 0.73 -15.58
CA SER A 158 -9.01 2.03 -16.12
C SER A 158 -9.19 3.08 -15.03
N ILE A 159 -8.18 3.18 -14.15
CA ILE A 159 -8.16 4.11 -13.02
C ILE A 159 -7.26 5.29 -13.36
N ASP A 160 -7.76 6.50 -13.08
CA ASP A 160 -7.00 7.74 -13.20
C ASP A 160 -5.91 7.81 -12.12
N ILE A 161 -4.67 8.00 -12.56
CA ILE A 161 -3.51 8.20 -11.68
C ILE A 161 -2.97 9.59 -11.95
N ILE A 162 -2.80 10.34 -10.87
CA ILE A 162 -2.23 11.69 -10.85
C ILE A 162 -0.86 11.59 -10.20
N HIS A 163 0.18 11.87 -10.95
CA HIS A 163 1.56 11.77 -10.51
C HIS A 163 2.04 13.11 -9.92
N VAL A 164 2.47 13.07 -8.66
CA VAL A 164 3.11 14.20 -7.97
C VAL A 164 4.57 13.85 -7.72
N LEU A 165 5.48 14.55 -8.41
CA LEU A 165 6.91 14.22 -8.39
C LEU A 165 7.73 15.30 -7.67
N GLU A 166 8.41 14.93 -6.59
CA GLU A 166 9.14 15.87 -5.73
C GLU A 166 10.30 16.58 -6.46
N LYS A 167 11.11 15.82 -7.19
CA LYS A 167 12.44 16.26 -7.66
C LYS A 167 12.56 16.40 -9.18
N THR A 168 11.62 15.86 -9.95
CA THR A 168 11.69 15.86 -11.42
C THR A 168 10.39 16.35 -12.03
N ASP A 169 10.48 16.93 -13.22
CA ASP A 169 9.31 17.18 -14.07
C ASP A 169 8.77 15.87 -14.69
N GLY A 170 7.65 15.95 -15.41
CA GLY A 170 7.08 14.83 -16.16
C GLY A 170 6.01 14.02 -15.42
N GLY A 171 5.58 14.47 -14.24
CA GLY A 171 4.29 14.12 -13.64
C GLY A 171 3.27 15.23 -13.87
N ASP A 172 2.04 15.04 -13.40
CA ASP A 172 0.98 16.05 -13.44
C ASP A 172 1.31 17.28 -12.58
N TYR A 173 2.03 17.05 -11.47
CA TYR A 173 2.50 18.11 -10.57
C TYR A 173 3.94 17.90 -10.14
N LYS A 174 4.69 19.00 -9.99
CA LYS A 174 6.04 19.03 -9.42
C LYS A 174 6.01 19.47 -7.97
N GLY A 175 6.84 18.86 -7.14
CA GLY A 175 6.99 19.16 -5.71
C GLY A 175 6.22 18.18 -4.83
N PHE A 176 5.83 18.63 -3.63
CA PHE A 176 5.05 17.82 -2.71
C PHE A 176 3.55 17.93 -2.99
N ILE A 177 2.77 16.97 -2.49
CA ILE A 177 1.32 17.09 -2.47
C ILE A 177 0.89 18.35 -1.70
N THR A 178 -0.12 19.05 -2.20
CA THR A 178 -0.64 20.29 -1.61
C THR A 178 -2.16 20.22 -1.46
N GLU A 179 -2.71 21.11 -0.64
CA GLU A 179 -4.16 21.29 -0.51
C GLU A 179 -4.84 21.58 -1.85
N GLU A 180 -4.20 22.38 -2.71
CA GLU A 180 -4.74 22.72 -4.03
C GLU A 180 -4.86 21.48 -4.93
N ILE A 181 -3.82 20.63 -4.97
CA ILE A 181 -3.84 19.37 -5.73
C ILE A 181 -4.96 18.46 -5.23
N ILE A 182 -5.14 18.37 -3.91
CA ILE A 182 -6.22 17.56 -3.32
C ILE A 182 -7.58 18.15 -3.70
N LYS A 183 -7.81 19.47 -3.49
CA LYS A 183 -9.07 20.16 -3.81
C LYS A 183 -9.51 19.95 -5.26
N LYS A 184 -8.59 20.03 -6.23
CA LYS A 184 -8.87 19.80 -7.66
C LYS A 184 -9.42 18.39 -7.95
N ASN A 185 -9.23 17.45 -7.02
CA ASN A 185 -9.57 16.04 -7.18
C ASN A 185 -10.63 15.54 -6.20
N LEU A 186 -11.27 16.43 -5.44
CA LEU A 186 -12.28 16.08 -4.43
C LEU A 186 -13.72 16.05 -4.94
N ASP A 187 -14.00 16.52 -6.16
CA ASP A 187 -15.36 16.56 -6.68
C ASP A 187 -16.06 15.19 -6.59
N GLY A 188 -17.19 15.13 -5.89
CA GLY A 188 -17.97 13.91 -5.64
C GLY A 188 -17.29 12.83 -4.79
N VAL A 189 -16.11 13.08 -4.19
CA VAL A 189 -15.40 12.09 -3.37
C VAL A 189 -16.10 11.90 -2.02
N ASP A 190 -16.46 10.66 -1.70
CA ASP A 190 -17.14 10.30 -0.46
C ASP A 190 -16.24 9.55 0.54
N PHE A 191 -15.04 9.15 0.11
CA PHE A 191 -14.04 8.53 0.99
C PHE A 191 -12.60 8.71 0.50
N ILE A 192 -11.66 8.80 1.44
CA ILE A 192 -10.24 9.02 1.17
C ILE A 192 -9.39 7.99 1.91
N TYR A 193 -8.54 7.28 1.16
CA TYR A 193 -7.48 6.44 1.71
C TYR A 193 -6.15 7.15 1.66
N VAL A 194 -5.37 7.09 2.74
CA VAL A 194 -4.02 7.68 2.81
C VAL A 194 -3.00 6.63 3.27
N CYS A 195 -1.93 6.46 2.50
CA CYS A 195 -0.80 5.61 2.89
C CYS A 195 0.52 6.14 2.31
N GLY A 196 1.58 6.17 3.11
CA GLY A 196 2.89 6.61 2.61
C GLY A 196 3.89 6.82 3.73
N PRO A 197 5.02 7.49 3.43
CA PRO A 197 6.00 7.85 4.45
C PRO A 197 5.38 8.67 5.59
N TYR A 198 5.92 8.49 6.79
CA TYR A 198 5.41 9.12 8.02
C TYR A 198 5.13 10.62 7.87
N MET A 199 6.07 11.38 7.29
CA MET A 199 5.91 12.83 7.13
C MET A 199 4.81 13.20 6.13
N MET A 200 4.62 12.40 5.08
CA MET A 200 3.54 12.62 4.12
C MET A 200 2.18 12.41 4.79
N VAL A 201 1.99 11.29 5.50
CA VAL A 201 0.73 10.99 6.19
C VAL A 201 0.44 12.07 7.25
N LYS A 202 1.44 12.44 8.05
CA LYS A 202 1.32 13.50 9.06
C LYS A 202 0.84 14.82 8.45
N ASN A 203 1.43 15.25 7.34
CA ASN A 203 1.09 16.52 6.70
C ASN A 203 -0.26 16.48 5.98
N VAL A 204 -0.63 15.35 5.37
CA VAL A 204 -1.89 15.20 4.64
C VAL A 204 -3.07 15.10 5.59
N CYS A 205 -3.02 14.25 6.61
CA CYS A 205 -4.20 13.90 7.42
C CYS A 205 -3.94 13.72 8.92
N GLY A 206 -2.72 13.98 9.41
CA GLY A 206 -2.30 13.65 10.77
C GLY A 206 -2.03 12.15 10.96
N ASN A 207 -1.25 11.78 11.97
CA ASN A 207 -0.93 10.37 12.20
C ASN A 207 -2.04 9.61 12.96
N LYS A 208 -1.94 8.28 12.92
CA LYS A 208 -2.76 7.40 13.77
C LYS A 208 -2.28 7.49 15.22
N THR A 209 -3.19 7.20 16.15
CA THR A 209 -2.80 6.95 17.54
C THR A 209 -2.41 5.49 17.70
N GLN A 210 -1.98 5.09 18.92
CA GLN A 210 -1.76 3.67 19.22
C GLN A 210 -3.06 2.85 19.22
N LYS A 211 -4.22 3.50 19.38
CA LYS A 211 -5.51 2.83 19.61
C LYS A 211 -6.43 2.88 18.39
N ASP A 212 -6.33 3.91 17.56
CA ASP A 212 -7.27 4.17 16.47
C ASP A 212 -6.67 5.04 15.34
N GLN A 213 -7.53 5.51 14.43
CA GLN A 213 -7.19 6.36 13.29
C GLN A 213 -6.70 7.77 13.68
N GLY A 214 -6.83 8.17 14.94
CA GLY A 214 -6.57 9.52 15.42
C GLY A 214 -7.51 10.57 14.84
N GLU A 215 -7.34 11.82 15.27
CA GLU A 215 -8.03 12.95 14.64
C GLU A 215 -7.49 13.21 13.23
N ILE A 216 -8.31 13.86 12.41
CA ILE A 216 -7.84 14.40 11.14
C ILE A 216 -7.15 15.74 11.39
N GLU A 217 -5.95 15.90 10.82
CA GLU A 217 -5.14 17.11 10.89
C GLU A 217 -4.57 17.45 9.50
N GLY A 218 -3.78 18.51 9.41
CA GLY A 218 -3.08 18.86 8.19
C GLY A 218 -4.01 19.25 7.04
N MET A 219 -3.57 18.95 5.82
CA MET A 219 -4.22 19.41 4.58
C MET A 219 -5.70 19.03 4.52
N LEU A 220 -6.05 17.78 4.81
CA LEU A 220 -7.44 17.32 4.72
C LEU A 220 -8.34 18.04 5.74
N LYS A 221 -7.86 18.31 6.95
CA LYS A 221 -8.61 19.10 7.94
C LYS A 221 -8.81 20.54 7.46
N ASN A 222 -7.75 21.18 6.96
CA ASN A 222 -7.76 22.58 6.51
C ASN A 222 -8.75 22.83 5.36
N ILE A 223 -8.97 21.80 4.53
CA ILE A 223 -9.90 21.88 3.39
C ILE A 223 -11.31 21.34 3.72
N GLY A 224 -11.59 21.08 5.01
CA GLY A 224 -12.93 20.74 5.49
C GLY A 224 -13.33 19.27 5.37
N ILE A 225 -12.38 18.35 5.13
CA ILE A 225 -12.68 16.92 5.13
C ILE A 225 -12.95 16.44 6.55
N LYS A 226 -14.03 15.68 6.70
CA LYS A 226 -14.45 15.10 7.97
C LYS A 226 -13.67 13.82 8.26
N LYS A 227 -13.45 13.54 9.54
CA LYS A 227 -12.69 12.37 10.03
C LYS A 227 -13.26 11.03 9.54
N ASP A 228 -14.57 10.91 9.48
CA ASP A 228 -15.31 9.70 9.04
C ASP A 228 -15.19 9.43 7.54
N MET A 229 -14.67 10.39 6.75
CA MET A 229 -14.37 10.21 5.34
C MET A 229 -12.95 9.70 5.08
N VAL A 230 -12.11 9.52 6.10
CA VAL A 230 -10.67 9.26 5.92
C VAL A 230 -10.23 8.01 6.64
N TYR A 231 -9.46 7.17 5.94
CA TYR A 231 -8.76 6.04 6.53
C TYR A 231 -7.25 6.09 6.23
N LYS A 232 -6.46 5.93 7.29
CA LYS A 232 -4.99 5.96 7.30
C LYS A 232 -4.48 4.53 7.45
N PHE A 233 -3.69 4.05 6.48
CA PHE A 233 -3.06 2.73 6.52
C PHE A 233 -1.87 2.68 7.48
#